data_AF-A0ABD2TAB0-F1
#
_entry.id   AF-A0ABD2TAB0-F1
#
_cell.length_a   1.000
_cell.length_b   1.000
_cell.length_c   1.000
_cell.angle_alpha   90.00
_cell.angle_beta   90.00
_cell.angle_gamma   90.00
#
_symmetry.space_group_name_H-M   'P 1'
#
loop_
_entity.id
_entity.type
_entity.pdbx_description
1 polymer ?
#
loop_
_entity_poly.entity_id
_entity_poly.type
_entity_poly.pdbx_seq_one_letter_code
_entity_poly.pdbx_strand_id
1 'polypeptide(L)'
;MLANDYGKRVMIVDTSNEIGGDGDIPHAGIGNARRMQVPHNDMQHKVLIEAVENHMPQVIVIDEIGTKLEAMAASTIAQRGIQLVATAHGVTIENLVMNPALEMLVGGVQSVTLGDEEASRRGVQKSVLERKGPSSFSCGVEIISKAELRVHPDLEATVDAILAGRYPKYEIRKINPGSQDGIMESSSIQAPLDEINEVLIEDIIQINGGIPDSTELLSATGPSMEGGSGESEDALCIFLYGVL
;
A
#
# COMPACT_ATOMS: atom_id res chain seq x y z
N MET A 1 -16.45 -11.88 5.49
CA MET A 1 -16.75 -11.11 4.26
C MET A 1 -17.37 -9.75 4.60
N LEU A 2 -16.85 -8.65 4.03
CA LEU A 2 -17.27 -7.27 4.34
C LEU A 2 -18.79 -7.03 4.24
N ALA A 3 -19.44 -7.58 3.22
CA ALA A 3 -20.88 -7.39 3.01
C ALA A 3 -21.74 -8.16 4.03
N ASN A 4 -21.32 -9.36 4.42
CA ASN A 4 -22.13 -10.25 5.25
C ASN A 4 -21.84 -10.07 6.74
N ASP A 5 -20.56 -10.12 7.12
CA ASP A 5 -20.14 -10.15 8.52
C ASP A 5 -20.22 -8.76 9.15
N TYR A 6 -19.97 -7.72 8.36
CA TYR A 6 -19.99 -6.33 8.81
C TYR A 6 -21.20 -5.53 8.30
N GLY A 7 -22.10 -6.17 7.53
CA GLY A 7 -23.31 -5.54 7.01
C GLY A 7 -23.08 -4.29 6.15
N LYS A 8 -21.86 -4.11 5.61
CA LYS A 8 -21.51 -2.94 4.81
C LYS A 8 -22.16 -2.99 3.43
N ARG A 9 -22.55 -1.83 2.90
CA ARG A 9 -22.94 -1.68 1.49
C ARG A 9 -21.69 -1.74 0.61
N VAL A 10 -21.35 -2.95 0.18
CA VAL A 10 -20.21 -3.21 -0.70
C VAL A 10 -20.66 -3.24 -2.15
N MET A 11 -19.93 -2.51 -2.99
CA MET A 11 -20.04 -2.64 -4.44
C MET A 11 -18.74 -3.12 -5.04
N ILE A 12 -18.84 -3.96 -6.06
CA ILE A 12 -17.72 -4.51 -6.80
C ILE A 12 -17.83 -3.99 -8.22
N VAL A 13 -16.81 -3.27 -8.67
CA VAL A 13 -16.66 -2.84 -10.06
C VAL A 13 -15.70 -3.80 -10.72
N ASP A 14 -16.26 -4.64 -11.59
CA ASP A 14 -15.61 -5.83 -12.12
C ASP A 14 -15.46 -5.70 -13.64
N THR A 15 -14.22 -5.50 -14.09
CA THR A 15 -13.92 -5.25 -15.50
C THR A 15 -13.66 -6.55 -16.25
N SER A 16 -12.88 -7.45 -15.67
CA SER A 16 -12.43 -8.70 -16.31
C SER A 16 -13.26 -9.93 -15.91
N ASN A 17 -14.30 -9.74 -15.10
CA ASN A 17 -15.11 -10.81 -14.47
C ASN A 17 -14.33 -11.69 -13.48
N GLU A 18 -13.16 -11.25 -13.00
CA GLU A 18 -12.31 -12.04 -12.10
C GLU A 18 -12.92 -12.17 -10.71
N ILE A 19 -13.74 -11.20 -10.28
CA ILE A 19 -14.32 -11.17 -8.94
C ILE A 19 -15.69 -11.87 -8.92
N GLY A 20 -16.56 -11.53 -9.87
CA GLY A 20 -17.94 -12.02 -9.89
C GLY A 20 -18.17 -13.27 -10.74
N GLY A 21 -17.20 -13.66 -11.57
CA GLY A 21 -17.31 -14.76 -12.55
C GLY A 21 -18.13 -14.39 -13.80
N ASP A 22 -18.09 -15.25 -14.81
CA ASP A 22 -18.74 -15.01 -16.11
C ASP A 22 -20.25 -15.30 -16.16
N GLY A 23 -20.84 -15.81 -15.08
CA GLY A 23 -22.25 -16.14 -15.02
C GLY A 23 -23.16 -14.92 -14.79
N ASP A 24 -24.40 -15.00 -15.28
CA ASP A 24 -25.46 -14.01 -15.01
C ASP A 24 -25.78 -13.88 -13.51
N ILE A 25 -25.51 -14.94 -12.75
CA ILE A 25 -25.59 -14.96 -11.29
C ILE A 25 -24.16 -14.81 -10.75
N PRO A 26 -23.87 -13.74 -9.99
CA PRO A 26 -22.55 -13.56 -9.40
C PRO A 26 -22.13 -14.71 -8.49
N HIS A 27 -20.84 -15.01 -8.47
CA HIS A 27 -20.27 -16.08 -7.66
C HIS A 27 -20.62 -15.91 -6.16
N ALA A 28 -21.03 -16.99 -5.49
CA ALA A 28 -21.44 -16.94 -4.08
C ALA A 28 -20.36 -16.37 -3.13
N GLY A 29 -19.10 -16.43 -3.56
CA GLY A 29 -17.95 -15.84 -2.88
C GLY A 29 -17.93 -14.31 -2.80
N ILE A 30 -18.90 -13.57 -3.38
CA ILE A 30 -19.08 -12.13 -3.12
C ILE A 30 -20.17 -11.84 -2.08
N GLY A 31 -20.94 -12.85 -1.67
CA GLY A 31 -22.00 -12.73 -0.66
C GLY A 31 -23.07 -11.73 -1.09
N ASN A 32 -23.42 -10.81 -0.19
CA ASN A 32 -24.42 -9.76 -0.43
C ASN A 32 -23.88 -8.52 -1.15
N ALA A 33 -22.61 -8.53 -1.59
CA ALA A 33 -22.06 -7.41 -2.35
C ALA A 33 -22.79 -7.26 -3.69
N ARG A 34 -22.99 -6.01 -4.13
CA ARG A 34 -23.55 -5.73 -5.46
C ARG A 34 -22.42 -5.68 -6.46
N ARG A 35 -22.64 -6.23 -7.65
CA ARG A 35 -21.68 -6.21 -8.75
C ARG A 35 -22.17 -5.26 -9.83
N MET A 36 -21.28 -4.39 -10.29
CA MET A 36 -21.42 -3.62 -11.52
C MET A 36 -20.39 -4.14 -12.51
N GLN A 37 -20.86 -4.78 -13.57
CA GLN A 37 -20.00 -5.25 -14.65
C GLN A 37 -19.66 -4.08 -15.57
N VAL A 38 -18.38 -3.91 -15.89
CA VAL A 38 -17.94 -2.86 -16.80
C VAL A 38 -18.08 -3.34 -18.24
N PRO A 39 -18.83 -2.63 -19.12
CA PRO A 39 -19.02 -3.09 -20.51
C PRO A 39 -17.73 -3.10 -21.34
N HIS A 40 -16.87 -2.10 -21.12
CA HIS A 40 -15.59 -1.89 -21.82
C HIS A 40 -14.58 -1.24 -20.86
N ASN A 41 -13.30 -1.62 -20.94
CA ASN A 41 -12.26 -1.15 -20.01
C ASN A 41 -12.17 0.39 -19.94
N ASP A 42 -12.33 1.08 -21.07
CA ASP A 42 -12.30 2.54 -21.14
C ASP A 42 -13.47 3.23 -20.41
N MET A 43 -14.52 2.48 -20.06
CA MET A 43 -15.72 2.97 -19.36
C MET A 43 -15.67 2.76 -17.85
N GLN A 44 -14.66 2.09 -17.30
CA GLN A 44 -14.56 1.76 -15.88
C GLN A 44 -14.70 3.01 -14.98
N HIS A 45 -14.04 4.10 -15.34
CA HIS A 45 -14.15 5.37 -14.61
C HIS A 45 -15.58 5.92 -14.52
N LYS A 46 -16.42 5.72 -15.55
CA LYS A 46 -17.83 6.14 -15.52
C LYS A 46 -18.66 5.24 -14.64
N VAL A 47 -18.40 3.93 -14.67
CA VAL A 47 -19.06 2.95 -13.79
C VAL A 47 -18.72 3.25 -12.33
N LEU A 48 -17.48 3.64 -12.03
CA LEU A 48 -17.08 4.08 -10.68
C LEU A 48 -17.87 5.32 -10.20
N ILE A 49 -18.15 6.27 -11.09
CA ILE A 49 -18.95 7.47 -10.75
C ILE A 49 -20.41 7.08 -10.54
N GLU A 50 -20.99 6.33 -11.47
CA GLU A 50 -22.37 5.81 -11.38
C GLU A 50 -22.58 5.01 -10.10
N ALA A 51 -21.57 4.21 -9.72
CA ALA A 51 -21.57 3.41 -8.53
C ALA A 51 -21.83 4.25 -7.27
N VAL A 52 -21.19 5.41 -7.16
CA VAL A 52 -21.37 6.31 -6.03
C VAL A 52 -22.68 7.07 -6.11
N GLU A 53 -23.03 7.57 -7.29
CA GLU A 53 -24.21 8.40 -7.50
C GLU A 53 -25.52 7.65 -7.21
N ASN A 54 -25.61 6.38 -7.63
CA ASN A 54 -26.86 5.64 -7.60
C ASN A 54 -26.99 4.66 -6.42
N HIS A 55 -25.88 4.25 -5.80
CA HIS A 55 -25.90 3.18 -4.81
C HIS A 55 -25.41 3.56 -3.41
N MET A 56 -24.85 4.78 -3.22
CA MET A 56 -24.34 5.27 -1.93
C MET A 56 -23.53 4.20 -1.15
N PRO A 57 -22.49 3.61 -1.76
CA PRO A 57 -21.73 2.53 -1.15
C PRO A 57 -20.97 3.01 0.09
N GLN A 58 -20.69 2.08 1.00
CA GLN A 58 -19.72 2.28 2.07
C GLN A 58 -18.34 1.75 1.66
N VAL A 59 -18.31 0.72 0.81
CA VAL A 59 -17.08 0.13 0.28
C VAL A 59 -17.23 -0.08 -1.23
N ILE A 60 -16.20 0.26 -1.98
CA ILE A 60 -16.05 -0.14 -3.38
C ILE A 60 -14.79 -1.00 -3.52
N VAL A 61 -14.98 -2.19 -4.07
CA VAL A 61 -13.90 -3.07 -4.53
C VAL A 61 -13.73 -2.85 -6.02
N ILE A 62 -12.54 -2.44 -6.43
CA ILE A 62 -12.16 -2.18 -7.81
C ILE A 62 -11.18 -3.28 -8.18
N ASP A 63 -11.40 -3.93 -9.31
CA ASP A 63 -10.52 -5.00 -9.78
C ASP A 63 -9.09 -4.47 -9.98
N GLU A 64 -8.84 -3.66 -11.02
CA GLU A 64 -7.55 -3.01 -11.29
C GLU A 64 -7.77 -1.53 -11.62
N ILE A 65 -6.86 -0.67 -11.14
CA ILE A 65 -6.72 0.72 -11.56
C ILE A 65 -5.46 0.84 -12.42
N GLY A 66 -5.66 1.13 -13.71
CA GLY A 66 -4.59 1.21 -14.70
C GLY A 66 -4.52 2.55 -15.43
N THR A 67 -5.61 3.33 -15.46
CA THR A 67 -5.66 4.60 -16.21
C THR A 67 -5.76 5.83 -15.32
N LYS A 68 -5.33 6.97 -15.85
CA LYS A 68 -5.44 8.27 -15.17
C LYS A 68 -6.90 8.65 -14.86
N LEU A 69 -7.84 8.27 -15.72
CA LEU A 69 -9.27 8.56 -15.50
C LEU A 69 -9.81 7.75 -14.32
N GLU A 70 -9.45 6.47 -14.20
CA GLU A 70 -9.80 5.63 -13.06
C GLU A 70 -9.17 6.14 -11.77
N ALA A 71 -7.89 6.52 -11.80
CA ALA A 71 -7.21 7.07 -10.62
C ALA A 71 -7.89 8.37 -10.13
N MET A 72 -8.32 9.25 -11.06
CA MET A 72 -9.07 10.45 -10.71
C MET A 72 -10.44 10.14 -10.10
N ALA A 73 -11.15 9.17 -10.67
CA ALA A 73 -12.43 8.71 -10.14
C ALA A 73 -12.25 8.14 -8.72
N ALA A 74 -11.30 7.22 -8.54
CA ALA A 74 -10.97 6.63 -7.25
C ALA A 74 -10.61 7.70 -6.21
N SER A 75 -9.74 8.65 -6.54
CA SER A 75 -9.36 9.73 -5.62
C SER A 75 -10.57 10.58 -5.20
N THR A 76 -11.47 10.90 -6.14
CA THR A 76 -12.71 11.64 -5.84
C THR A 76 -13.65 10.85 -4.93
N ILE A 77 -13.71 9.52 -5.11
CA ILE A 77 -14.52 8.63 -4.28
C ILE A 77 -13.95 8.54 -2.86
N ALA A 78 -12.63 8.38 -2.73
CA ALA A 78 -11.94 8.35 -1.44
C ALA A 78 -12.18 9.64 -0.64
N GLN A 79 -12.13 10.80 -1.31
CA GLN A 79 -12.44 12.10 -0.69
C GLN A 79 -13.87 12.21 -0.13
N ARG A 80 -14.81 11.38 -0.62
CA ARG A 80 -16.18 11.29 -0.07
C ARG A 80 -16.29 10.38 1.16
N GLY A 81 -15.17 9.84 1.65
CA GLY A 81 -15.13 8.94 2.81
C GLY A 81 -15.61 7.52 2.50
N ILE A 82 -15.64 7.13 1.23
CA ILE A 82 -16.01 5.77 0.82
C ILE A 82 -14.76 4.89 0.89
N GLN A 83 -14.89 3.71 1.50
CA GLN A 83 -13.78 2.77 1.60
C GLN A 83 -13.46 2.18 0.22
N LEU A 84 -12.23 2.33 -0.26
CA LEU A 84 -11.73 1.70 -1.48
C LEU A 84 -10.83 0.52 -1.17
N VAL A 85 -11.06 -0.56 -1.91
CA VAL A 85 -10.14 -1.67 -2.06
C VAL A 85 -9.87 -1.81 -3.55
N ALA A 86 -8.62 -1.70 -3.96
CA ALA A 86 -8.27 -1.78 -5.38
C ALA A 86 -6.98 -2.54 -5.58
N THR A 87 -6.84 -3.20 -6.73
CA THR A 87 -5.50 -3.48 -7.24
C THR A 87 -5.03 -2.36 -8.15
N ALA A 88 -3.72 -2.18 -8.29
CA ALA A 88 -3.16 -1.29 -9.30
C ALA A 88 -1.92 -1.92 -9.95
N HIS A 89 -1.70 -1.51 -11.20
CA HIS A 89 -0.59 -1.99 -12.01
C HIS A 89 0.75 -1.46 -11.47
N GLY A 90 1.55 -2.35 -10.89
CA GLY A 90 2.86 -2.01 -10.35
C GLY A 90 3.39 -3.11 -9.45
N VAL A 91 4.69 -3.40 -9.52
CA VAL A 91 5.33 -4.41 -8.65
C VAL A 91 5.59 -3.82 -7.27
N THR A 92 5.99 -2.55 -7.20
CA THR A 92 6.30 -1.84 -5.95
C THR A 92 5.56 -0.50 -5.83
N ILE A 93 5.45 0.02 -4.61
CA ILE A 93 4.91 1.36 -4.34
C ILE A 93 5.73 2.43 -5.05
N GLU A 94 7.03 2.20 -5.22
CA GLU A 94 7.90 3.09 -6.01
C GLU A 94 7.45 3.18 -7.49
N ASN A 95 7.04 2.06 -8.12
CA ASN A 95 6.48 2.11 -9.47
C ASN A 95 5.22 2.97 -9.52
N LEU A 96 4.39 2.92 -8.48
CA LEU A 96 3.17 3.71 -8.39
C LEU A 96 3.48 5.21 -8.24
N VAL A 97 4.48 5.56 -7.43
CA VAL A 97 4.97 6.94 -7.22
C VAL A 97 5.54 7.52 -8.51
N MET A 98 6.29 6.74 -9.28
CA MET A 98 6.94 7.19 -10.51
C MET A 98 6.01 7.20 -11.73
N ASN A 99 4.79 6.64 -11.62
CA ASN A 99 3.85 6.54 -12.72
C ASN A 99 2.95 7.79 -12.81
N PRO A 100 3.07 8.66 -13.84
CA PRO A 100 2.29 9.89 -13.93
C PRO A 100 0.77 9.69 -14.07
N ALA A 101 0.32 8.50 -14.46
CA ALA A 101 -1.10 8.18 -14.54
C ALA A 101 -1.68 7.80 -13.17
N LEU A 102 -0.89 7.17 -12.31
CA LEU A 102 -1.34 6.56 -11.06
C LEU A 102 -0.81 7.24 -9.79
N GLU A 103 0.17 8.16 -9.91
CA GLU A 103 0.80 8.86 -8.78
C GLU A 103 -0.22 9.54 -7.86
N MET A 104 -1.40 9.92 -8.37
CA MET A 104 -2.41 10.57 -7.54
C MET A 104 -3.02 9.64 -6.49
N LEU A 105 -2.99 8.32 -6.71
CA LEU A 105 -3.44 7.34 -5.73
C LEU A 105 -2.60 7.42 -4.46
N VAL A 106 -1.31 7.75 -4.58
CA VAL A 106 -0.34 7.91 -3.49
C VAL A 106 -0.16 9.35 -3.01
N GLY A 107 -1.06 10.26 -3.40
CA GLY A 107 -1.04 11.67 -3.00
C GLY A 107 -0.41 12.62 -4.01
N GLY A 108 -0.01 12.10 -5.18
CA GLY A 108 0.57 12.86 -6.29
C GLY A 108 1.99 13.33 -5.99
N VAL A 109 2.82 13.53 -7.03
CA VAL A 109 4.21 13.97 -6.86
C VAL A 109 4.42 15.32 -7.55
N GLN A 110 5.09 16.25 -6.87
CA GLN A 110 5.45 17.56 -7.41
C GLN A 110 6.89 17.92 -7.09
N SER A 111 7.51 18.73 -7.96
CA SER A 111 8.80 19.34 -7.70
C SER A 111 8.61 20.69 -7.02
N VAL A 112 9.20 20.86 -5.85
CA VAL A 112 9.16 22.08 -5.05
C VAL A 112 10.56 22.69 -4.97
N THR A 113 10.64 24.00 -5.17
CA THR A 113 11.90 24.74 -5.02
C THR A 113 12.01 25.28 -3.58
N LEU A 114 12.96 24.75 -2.82
CA LEU A 114 13.34 25.22 -1.50
C LEU A 114 14.17 26.50 -1.58
N GLY A 115 14.00 27.37 -0.59
CA GLY A 115 14.90 28.50 -0.38
C GLY A 115 16.30 28.06 0.06
N ASP A 116 17.29 28.93 -0.13
CA ASP A 116 18.72 28.63 0.10
C ASP A 116 19.00 28.18 1.54
N GLU A 117 18.36 28.80 2.54
CA GLU A 117 18.49 28.42 3.94
C GLU A 117 17.89 27.03 4.23
N GLU A 118 16.74 26.72 3.64
CA GLU A 118 16.05 25.44 3.85
C GLU A 118 16.77 24.29 3.16
N ALA A 119 17.25 24.51 1.94
CA ALA A 119 18.06 23.55 1.19
C ALA A 119 19.36 23.24 1.92
N SER A 120 20.05 24.27 2.44
CA SER A 120 21.27 24.12 3.23
C SER A 120 21.01 23.36 4.54
N ARG A 121 19.93 23.70 5.25
CA ARG A 121 19.52 23.03 6.50
C ARG A 121 19.24 21.53 6.30
N ARG A 122 18.61 21.17 5.17
CA ARG A 122 18.30 19.77 4.83
C ARG A 122 19.45 19.05 4.12
N GLY A 123 20.48 19.76 3.68
CA GLY A 123 21.60 19.18 2.91
C GLY A 123 21.17 18.67 1.52
N VAL A 124 20.13 19.25 0.92
CA VAL A 124 19.54 18.80 -0.35
C VAL A 124 19.65 19.85 -1.45
N GLN A 125 19.39 19.45 -2.69
CA GLN A 125 19.28 20.37 -3.80
C GLN A 125 18.13 21.37 -3.59
N LYS A 126 18.21 22.53 -4.25
CA LYS A 126 17.13 23.53 -4.19
C LYS A 126 15.82 23.00 -4.78
N SER A 127 15.85 21.99 -5.63
CA SER A 127 14.64 21.32 -6.13
C SER A 127 14.53 19.93 -5.51
N VAL A 128 13.39 19.65 -4.87
CA VAL A 128 13.09 18.36 -4.26
C VAL A 128 11.72 17.86 -4.73
N LEU A 129 11.51 16.55 -4.71
CA LEU A 129 10.20 15.96 -4.94
C LEU A 129 9.45 15.82 -3.62
N GLU A 130 8.20 16.28 -3.59
CA GLU A 130 7.31 16.16 -2.43
C GLU A 130 5.92 15.73 -2.90
N ARG A 131 5.11 15.17 -1.99
CA ARG A 131 3.72 14.85 -2.30
C ARG A 131 2.89 16.11 -2.54
N LYS A 132 1.88 16.02 -3.41
CA LYS A 132 0.92 17.12 -3.66
C LYS A 132 -0.15 17.23 -2.57
N GLY A 133 -0.49 16.10 -1.93
CA GLY A 133 -1.53 16.04 -0.92
C GLY A 133 -1.62 14.66 -0.25
N PRO A 134 -2.73 14.39 0.47
CA PRO A 134 -2.94 13.10 1.13
C PRO A 134 -3.13 11.99 0.10
N SER A 135 -2.75 10.77 0.47
CA SER A 135 -2.98 9.61 -0.38
C SER A 135 -4.47 9.25 -0.45
N SER A 136 -4.90 8.68 -1.58
CA SER A 136 -6.26 8.15 -1.73
C SER A 136 -6.45 6.85 -0.94
N PHE A 137 -5.35 6.21 -0.52
CA PHE A 137 -5.34 4.98 0.27
C PHE A 137 -4.50 5.17 1.52
N SER A 138 -4.88 4.54 2.64
CA SER A 138 -4.12 4.65 3.89
C SER A 138 -2.99 3.63 3.96
N CYS A 139 -3.19 2.44 3.37
CA CYS A 139 -2.20 1.37 3.34
C CYS A 139 -2.00 0.81 1.94
N GLY A 140 -0.80 0.28 1.69
CA GLY A 140 -0.41 -0.36 0.45
C GLY A 140 0.12 -1.77 0.70
N VAL A 141 -0.11 -2.70 -0.22
CA VAL A 141 0.42 -4.06 -0.15
C VAL A 141 1.11 -4.41 -1.45
N GLU A 142 2.41 -4.71 -1.41
CA GLU A 142 3.14 -5.24 -2.56
C GLU A 142 3.06 -6.77 -2.56
N ILE A 143 2.52 -7.34 -3.64
CA ILE A 143 2.46 -8.80 -3.83
C ILE A 143 3.76 -9.26 -4.49
N ILE A 144 4.73 -9.67 -3.68
CA ILE A 144 6.06 -10.10 -4.14
C ILE A 144 5.99 -11.51 -4.74
N SER A 145 5.25 -12.41 -4.11
CA SER A 145 5.00 -13.75 -4.62
C SER A 145 3.70 -14.33 -4.05
N LYS A 146 3.28 -15.51 -4.52
CA LYS A 146 2.12 -16.23 -3.95
C LYS A 146 2.25 -16.53 -2.45
N ALA A 147 3.47 -16.52 -1.92
CA ALA A 147 3.75 -16.84 -0.52
C ALA A 147 4.27 -15.65 0.29
N GLU A 148 4.49 -14.48 -0.32
CA GLU A 148 5.11 -13.33 0.35
C GLU A 148 4.47 -12.01 -0.06
N LEU A 149 4.08 -11.23 0.95
CA LEU A 149 3.48 -9.91 0.83
C LEU A 149 4.32 -8.90 1.64
N ARG A 150 4.47 -7.69 1.12
CA ARG A 150 4.96 -6.54 1.90
C ARG A 150 3.82 -5.60 2.19
N VAL A 151 3.53 -5.35 3.45
CA VAL A 151 2.45 -4.49 3.89
C VAL A 151 3.05 -3.17 4.37
N HIS A 152 2.57 -2.08 3.79
CA HIS A 152 2.86 -0.70 4.17
C HIS A 152 1.65 -0.16 4.94
N PRO A 153 1.65 -0.19 6.28
CA PRO A 153 0.48 0.22 7.07
C PRO A 153 0.18 1.71 6.92
N ASP A 154 1.23 2.51 6.72
CA ASP A 154 1.16 3.93 6.42
C ASP A 154 1.78 4.16 5.03
N LEU A 155 0.89 4.31 4.05
CA LEU A 155 1.27 4.56 2.66
C LEU A 155 1.91 5.94 2.49
N GLU A 156 1.48 6.94 3.28
CA GLU A 156 2.03 8.28 3.21
C GLU A 156 3.49 8.32 3.66
N ALA A 157 3.78 7.72 4.82
CA ALA A 157 5.14 7.62 5.33
C ALA A 157 6.06 6.81 4.38
N THR A 158 5.49 5.80 3.71
CA THR A 158 6.19 5.03 2.69
C THR A 158 6.59 5.90 1.49
N VAL A 159 5.64 6.66 0.96
CA VAL A 159 5.88 7.53 -0.20
C VAL A 159 6.87 8.64 0.15
N ASP A 160 6.73 9.26 1.33
CA ASP A 160 7.64 10.30 1.79
C ASP A 160 9.07 9.78 2.02
N ALA A 161 9.23 8.50 2.41
CA ALA A 161 10.54 7.87 2.47
C ALA A 161 11.14 7.71 1.05
N ILE A 162 10.35 7.19 0.10
CA ILE A 162 10.77 6.97 -1.29
C ILE A 162 11.18 8.30 -1.95
N LEU A 163 10.37 9.35 -1.82
CA LEU A 163 10.66 10.67 -2.40
C LEU A 163 11.90 11.32 -1.78
N ALA A 164 12.21 11.01 -0.53
CA ALA A 164 13.42 11.45 0.16
C ALA A 164 14.66 10.59 -0.17
N GLY A 165 14.54 9.61 -1.07
CA GLY A 165 15.62 8.66 -1.39
C GLY A 165 15.97 7.71 -0.24
N ARG A 166 15.04 7.53 0.71
CA ARG A 166 15.19 6.63 1.85
C ARG A 166 14.40 5.35 1.62
N TYR A 167 14.82 4.30 2.30
CA TYR A 167 14.11 3.04 2.30
C TYR A 167 12.82 3.11 3.12
N PRO A 168 11.66 2.73 2.54
CA PRO A 168 10.41 2.66 3.28
C PRO A 168 10.41 1.51 4.28
N LYS A 169 9.61 1.66 5.33
CA LYS A 169 9.36 0.63 6.34
C LYS A 169 8.12 -0.18 5.95
N TYR A 170 8.22 -1.50 5.95
CA TYR A 170 7.10 -2.39 5.69
C TYR A 170 7.16 -3.67 6.54
N GLU A 171 6.01 -4.31 6.72
CA GLU A 171 5.88 -5.63 7.33
C GLU A 171 5.93 -6.72 6.26
N ILE A 172 6.74 -7.75 6.46
CA ILE A 172 6.70 -8.93 5.58
C ILE A 172 5.73 -9.94 6.18
N ARG A 173 4.78 -10.38 5.36
CA ARG A 173 3.85 -11.46 5.70
C ARG A 173 4.06 -12.64 4.78
N LYS A 174 4.35 -13.80 5.36
CA LYS A 174 4.52 -15.06 4.62
C LYS A 174 3.31 -15.95 4.81
N ILE A 175 2.84 -16.55 3.71
CA ILE A 175 1.73 -17.51 3.70
C ILE A 175 2.33 -18.91 3.67
N ASN A 176 2.19 -19.66 4.77
CA ASN A 176 2.65 -21.04 4.86
C ASN A 176 1.59 -21.99 4.26
N PRO A 177 1.85 -22.66 3.11
CA PRO A 177 0.86 -23.45 2.40
C PRO A 177 0.41 -24.73 3.11
N GLY A 178 0.98 -25.06 4.28
CA GLY A 178 0.72 -26.29 5.03
C GLY A 178 -0.16 -26.15 6.29
N SER A 179 -0.57 -24.93 6.66
CA SER A 179 -1.46 -24.72 7.81
C SER A 179 -2.90 -24.63 7.33
N GLN A 180 -3.80 -25.46 7.89
CA GLN A 180 -5.21 -25.51 7.49
C GLN A 180 -6.00 -24.21 7.73
N ASP A 181 -5.36 -23.17 8.28
CA ASP A 181 -5.93 -21.83 8.50
C ASP A 181 -5.07 -20.69 7.93
N GLY A 182 -4.09 -20.96 7.04
CA GLY A 182 -3.32 -19.90 6.37
C GLY A 182 -2.67 -18.91 7.34
N ILE A 183 -2.04 -19.42 8.41
CA ILE A 183 -1.45 -18.58 9.47
C ILE A 183 -0.37 -17.69 8.83
N MET A 184 -0.63 -16.38 8.83
CA MET A 184 0.33 -15.36 8.43
C MET A 184 1.36 -15.19 9.54
N GLU A 185 2.61 -15.55 9.29
CA GLU A 185 3.71 -15.12 10.17
C GLU A 185 4.07 -13.68 9.83
N SER A 186 3.77 -12.76 10.74
CA SER A 186 4.21 -11.37 10.67
C SER A 186 5.69 -11.31 11.07
N SER A 187 6.56 -10.99 10.12
CA SER A 187 7.95 -10.65 10.42
C SER A 187 8.05 -9.15 10.69
N SER A 188 8.90 -8.76 11.64
CA SER A 188 9.16 -7.38 12.07
C SER A 188 9.36 -6.39 10.91
N ILE A 189 9.07 -5.11 11.14
CA ILE A 189 9.29 -4.00 10.21
C ILE A 189 10.71 -4.09 9.63
N GLN A 190 10.84 -4.28 8.32
CA GLN A 190 12.11 -4.31 7.61
C GLN A 190 12.22 -3.08 6.70
N ALA A 191 13.42 -2.51 6.64
CA ALA A 191 13.89 -1.75 5.48
C ALA A 191 14.61 -2.75 4.54
N PRO A 192 14.64 -2.56 3.22
CA PRO A 192 15.40 -3.42 2.30
C PRO A 192 16.86 -3.54 2.75
N LEU A 193 17.35 -4.77 2.75
CA LEU A 193 18.63 -5.18 3.33
C LEU A 193 19.76 -5.25 2.29
N ASP A 194 19.69 -4.44 1.22
CA ASP A 194 20.73 -4.34 0.21
C ASP A 194 21.40 -2.96 0.32
N GLU A 195 22.71 -2.97 0.62
CA GLU A 195 23.61 -1.84 0.94
C GLU A 195 23.70 -1.34 2.40
N ILE A 196 23.69 -2.23 3.40
CA ILE A 196 24.20 -1.89 4.75
C ILE A 196 25.76 -1.89 4.81
N ASN A 197 26.46 -2.25 3.74
CA ASN A 197 27.89 -2.59 3.83
C ASN A 197 28.93 -1.53 3.40
N GLU A 198 28.60 -0.27 3.15
CA GLU A 198 29.66 0.74 2.91
C GLU A 198 29.62 2.00 3.78
N VAL A 199 28.51 2.35 4.44
CA VAL A 199 28.45 3.61 5.22
C VAL A 199 28.74 3.41 6.72
N LEU A 200 28.66 2.18 7.25
CA LEU A 200 28.92 1.91 8.67
C LEU A 200 30.39 1.63 9.01
N ILE A 201 31.30 1.58 8.03
CA ILE A 201 32.71 1.25 8.26
C ILE A 201 33.56 2.48 8.60
N GLU A 202 33.18 3.70 8.20
CA GLU A 202 33.99 4.89 8.52
C GLU A 202 33.79 5.38 9.97
N ASP A 203 32.61 5.20 10.55
CA ASP A 203 32.31 5.69 11.92
C ASP A 203 32.75 4.73 13.04
N ILE A 204 33.13 3.49 12.73
CA ILE A 204 33.57 2.49 13.72
C ILE A 204 35.10 2.42 13.85
N ILE A 205 35.89 2.93 12.88
CA ILE A 205 37.35 2.77 12.88
C ILE A 205 38.10 3.77 13.79
N GLN A 206 37.46 4.82 14.35
CA GLN A 206 38.16 5.76 15.25
C GLN A 206 38.06 5.46 16.74
N ILE A 207 37.27 4.48 17.19
CA ILE A 207 37.11 4.23 18.64
C ILE A 207 37.12 2.73 18.91
N ASN A 208 38.33 2.16 18.97
CA ASN A 208 38.77 1.11 19.90
C ASN A 208 39.79 0.18 19.23
N GLY A 209 41.07 0.45 19.51
CA GLY A 209 42.12 -0.56 19.36
C GLY A 209 41.88 -1.70 20.33
N GLY A 210 41.65 -2.90 19.80
CA GLY A 210 41.57 -4.12 20.60
C GLY A 210 40.48 -5.06 20.10
N ILE A 211 40.90 -6.13 19.45
CA ILE A 211 40.06 -7.28 19.08
C ILE A 211 39.64 -8.01 20.38
N PRO A 212 38.37 -8.43 20.50
CA PRO A 212 38.11 -9.68 21.18
C PRO A 212 37.26 -10.64 20.36
N ASP A 213 37.43 -11.89 20.76
CA ASP A 213 37.12 -13.13 20.11
C ASP A 213 35.61 -13.40 20.00
N SER A 214 35.28 -14.24 19.03
CA SER A 214 33.94 -14.72 18.71
C SER A 214 33.30 -15.59 19.82
N THR A 215 31.97 -15.68 19.78
CA THR A 215 31.06 -16.66 20.45
C THR A 215 30.62 -16.41 21.91
N GLU A 216 29.39 -15.87 22.06
CA GLU A 216 28.33 -16.24 23.04
C GLU A 216 27.12 -15.29 22.82
N LEU A 217 26.21 -15.56 21.87
CA LEU A 217 24.95 -16.29 22.02
C LEU A 217 24.08 -15.94 23.26
N LEU A 218 22.96 -15.25 22.96
CA LEU A 218 21.63 -15.31 23.60
C LEU A 218 21.50 -15.01 25.11
N SER A 219 20.96 -13.84 25.44
CA SER A 219 19.71 -13.71 26.21
C SER A 219 19.45 -12.25 26.59
N ALA A 220 18.34 -11.69 26.10
CA ALA A 220 17.73 -10.52 26.74
C ALA A 220 16.22 -10.57 26.49
N THR A 221 15.53 -11.11 27.49
CA THR A 221 14.08 -11.04 27.71
C THR A 221 13.64 -9.57 27.71
N GLY A 222 12.78 -9.18 26.78
CA GLY A 222 12.09 -7.89 26.80
C GLY A 222 10.87 -7.93 27.72
N PRO A 223 10.50 -6.81 28.38
CA PRO A 223 9.40 -6.77 29.32
C PRO A 223 8.03 -6.76 28.61
N SER A 224 7.08 -7.43 29.24
CA SER A 224 5.64 -7.44 28.96
C SER A 224 4.93 -6.14 29.40
N MET A 225 3.68 -5.97 28.93
CA MET A 225 2.68 -4.90 29.18
C MET A 225 2.71 -3.81 28.09
N GLU A 226 1.60 -3.36 27.47
CA GLU A 226 0.17 -3.46 27.79
C GLU A 226 -0.63 -3.15 26.51
N GLY A 227 -1.83 -3.74 26.40
CA GLY A 227 -2.71 -3.59 25.25
C GLY A 227 -3.29 -2.19 25.11
N GLY A 228 -3.13 -1.62 23.92
CA GLY A 228 -3.96 -0.53 23.41
C GLY A 228 -4.87 -1.08 22.32
N SER A 229 -6.12 -1.39 22.66
CA SER A 229 -7.20 -1.56 21.69
C SER A 229 -7.52 -0.19 21.08
N GLY A 230 -6.75 0.23 20.08
CA GLY A 230 -7.14 1.29 19.18
C GLY A 230 -8.15 0.72 18.19
N GLU A 231 -9.38 1.25 18.23
CA GLU A 231 -10.37 1.00 17.18
C GLU A 231 -9.69 1.28 15.83
N SER A 232 -9.54 0.23 15.02
CA SER A 232 -9.02 0.34 13.66
C SER A 232 -10.04 1.15 12.85
N GLU A 233 -9.83 2.46 12.76
CA GLU A 233 -10.52 3.28 11.77
C GLU A 233 -10.42 2.61 10.41
N ASP A 234 -11.54 2.59 9.66
CA ASP A 234 -11.73 1.82 8.43
C ASP A 234 -10.61 2.07 7.41
N ALA A 235 -9.58 1.21 7.40
CA ALA A 235 -8.40 1.37 6.56
C ALA A 235 -8.73 1.16 5.08
N LEU A 236 -8.34 2.13 4.26
CA LEU A 236 -8.36 2.10 2.80
C LEU A 236 -7.12 1.34 2.31
N CYS A 237 -7.28 0.26 1.56
CA CYS A 237 -6.15 -0.61 1.15
C CYS A 237 -6.00 -0.69 -0.37
N ILE A 238 -4.81 -0.39 -0.87
CA ILE A 238 -4.43 -0.68 -2.26
C ILE A 238 -3.51 -1.90 -2.30
N PHE A 239 -3.76 -2.81 -3.23
CA PHE A 239 -2.92 -3.97 -3.52
C PHE A 239 -2.17 -3.72 -4.82
N LEU A 240 -0.89 -4.02 -4.85
CA LEU A 240 -0.03 -3.87 -6.00
C LEU A 240 0.40 -5.25 -6.50
N TYR A 241 0.23 -5.47 -7.80
CA TYR A 241 0.71 -6.67 -8.47
C TYR A 241 1.32 -6.30 -9.83
N GLY A 242 2.34 -7.05 -10.21
CA GLY A 242 2.90 -7.03 -11.55
C GLY A 242 3.38 -8.44 -11.91
N VAL A 243 3.26 -8.79 -13.19
CA VAL A 243 3.81 -10.04 -13.71
C VAL A 243 5.31 -9.81 -13.92
N LEU A 244 6.15 -10.54 -13.19
CA LEU A 244 7.58 -10.67 -13.47
C LEU A 244 7.81 -11.52 -14.73
#